data_AF-A0AAD6K943-F1
#
_entry.id   AF-A0AAD6K943-F1
#
_cell.length_a   1.000
_cell.length_b   1.000
_cell.length_c   1.000
_cell.angle_alpha   90.00
_cell.angle_beta   90.00
_cell.angle_gamma   90.00
#
_symmetry.space_group_name_H-M   'P 1'
#
loop_
_entity.id
_entity.type
_entity.pdbx_description
1 polymer ?
#
loop_
_entity_poly.entity_id
_entity_poly.type
_entity_poly.pdbx_seq_one_letter_code
_entity_poly.pdbx_strand_id
1 'polypeptide(L)'
;MKVEITALPNYEYQKDEFKAKVDRLRQRFFNSISPGGLAGDRKDVQPASEFSLRAEQIWKTIKENKDLDLPAMEVMVATFRCDQIAKETLSRLSSDKTWLAMGEALKSGPVSEFGEKLSSILENYLCQYDMEAINYKESIRNENRRKLEAKALRVVRPAYVAMLQHLRSIALKSLQSGLETTVRKASGMRKFEAAVDSCCQSGMRKFEQGCEDATIRQVNDWVHLEENDWVQSKENVRESLRRDIETLKSEKKAEYKKTQKELIKARKIKKYVSEGSGLLVGTVVGTSLFAVGCDHDTVTGGALAAKTTTKLLIHKYM
;
A
#
# COMPACT_ATOMS: atom_id res chain seq x y z
N MET A 1 -21.62 -23.78 52.49
CA MET A 1 -20.33 -24.46 52.73
C MET A 1 -20.13 -24.55 54.24
N LYS A 2 -20.05 -25.76 54.81
CA LYS A 2 -19.78 -25.96 56.24
C LYS A 2 -18.26 -26.07 56.41
N VAL A 3 -17.66 -25.20 57.20
CA VAL A 3 -16.22 -25.20 57.48
C VAL A 3 -16.02 -25.53 58.94
N GLU A 4 -15.20 -26.55 59.21
CA GLU A 4 -14.81 -26.94 60.57
C GLU A 4 -13.28 -26.93 60.66
N ILE A 5 -12.76 -26.39 61.76
CA ILE A 5 -11.32 -26.20 61.96
C ILE A 5 -10.86 -27.14 63.08
N THR A 6 -9.79 -27.89 62.84
CA THR A 6 -9.12 -28.73 63.86
C THR A 6 -7.65 -28.34 63.92
N ALA A 7 -7.21 -27.81 65.07
CA ALA A 7 -5.81 -27.47 65.29
C ALA A 7 -5.02 -28.70 65.76
N LEU A 8 -3.86 -28.94 65.14
CA LEU A 8 -2.92 -29.99 65.52
C LEU A 8 -1.65 -29.34 66.10
N PRO A 9 -1.09 -29.84 67.23
CA PRO A 9 0.18 -29.39 67.78
C PRO A 9 1.34 -29.70 66.83
N ASN A 10 2.51 -29.11 67.05
CA ASN A 10 3.67 -29.45 66.23
C ASN A 10 4.13 -30.89 66.52
N TYR A 11 4.26 -31.71 65.47
CA TYR A 11 4.60 -33.13 65.60
C TYR A 11 6.00 -33.39 66.18
N GLU A 12 6.98 -32.54 65.86
CA GLU A 12 8.37 -32.71 66.30
C GLU A 12 8.52 -32.37 67.78
N TYR A 13 7.92 -31.26 68.23
CA TYR A 13 8.07 -30.78 69.61
C TYR A 13 7.04 -31.38 70.59
N GLN A 14 5.86 -31.77 70.12
CA GLN A 14 4.73 -32.22 70.96
C GLN A 14 4.06 -33.46 70.36
N LYS A 15 4.88 -34.48 70.07
CA LYS A 15 4.48 -35.71 69.39
C LYS A 15 3.29 -36.43 70.03
N ASP A 16 3.29 -36.57 71.35
CA ASP A 16 2.26 -37.32 72.05
C ASP A 16 0.92 -36.57 72.08
N GLU A 17 0.96 -35.24 72.26
CA GLU A 17 -0.24 -34.40 72.15
C GLU A 17 -0.79 -34.38 70.72
N PHE A 18 0.09 -34.37 69.70
CA PHE A 18 -0.31 -34.50 68.31
C PHE A 18 -1.02 -35.81 68.03
N LYS A 19 -0.43 -36.94 68.42
CA LYS A 19 -1.05 -38.26 68.24
C LYS A 19 -2.40 -38.33 68.93
N ALA A 20 -2.50 -37.86 70.17
CA ALA A 20 -3.76 -37.83 70.90
C ALA A 20 -4.84 -36.99 70.20
N LYS A 21 -4.49 -35.83 69.62
CA LYS A 21 -5.44 -35.01 68.85
C LYS A 21 -5.80 -35.62 67.49
N VAL A 22 -4.87 -36.32 66.82
CA VAL A 22 -5.15 -37.09 65.60
C VAL A 22 -6.11 -38.24 65.89
N ASP A 23 -5.93 -38.96 67.01
CA ASP A 23 -6.84 -40.02 67.41
C ASP A 23 -8.25 -39.49 67.65
N ARG A 24 -8.38 -38.33 68.32
CA ARG A 24 -9.67 -37.64 68.47
C ARG A 24 -10.28 -37.27 67.12
N LEU A 25 -9.48 -36.76 66.18
CA LEU A 25 -9.96 -36.46 64.83
C LEU A 25 -10.44 -37.73 64.10
N ARG A 26 -9.71 -38.83 64.20
CA ARG A 26 -10.09 -40.13 63.63
C ARG A 26 -11.44 -40.62 64.17
N GLN A 27 -11.67 -40.50 65.48
CA GLN A 27 -12.95 -40.87 66.09
C GLN A 27 -14.14 -40.11 65.49
N ARG A 28 -13.93 -38.85 65.08
CA ARG A 28 -14.98 -38.05 64.42
C ARG A 28 -15.34 -38.58 63.02
N PHE A 29 -14.40 -39.20 62.31
CA PHE A 29 -14.65 -39.78 60.98
C PHE A 29 -15.40 -41.12 61.05
N PHE A 30 -15.26 -41.89 62.13
CA PHE A 30 -16.02 -43.14 62.28
C PHE A 30 -17.53 -42.90 62.34
N ASN A 31 -17.97 -41.80 62.95
CA ASN A 31 -19.38 -41.39 63.00
C ASN A 31 -19.75 -40.39 61.89
N SER A 32 -18.95 -40.31 60.81
CA SER A 32 -19.09 -39.26 59.80
C SER A 32 -20.40 -39.31 59.01
N ILE A 33 -20.97 -40.50 58.82
CA ILE A 33 -22.18 -40.72 58.00
C ILE A 33 -23.49 -40.63 58.80
N SER A 34 -23.42 -40.49 60.12
CA SER A 34 -24.60 -40.31 60.97
C SER A 34 -25.22 -38.92 60.73
N PRO A 35 -26.54 -38.73 60.92
CA PRO A 35 -27.20 -37.43 60.82
C PRO A 35 -26.49 -36.38 61.69
N GLY A 36 -26.15 -35.21 61.12
CA GLY A 36 -25.35 -34.17 61.79
C GLY A 36 -23.84 -34.43 61.86
N GLY A 37 -23.36 -35.57 61.35
CA GLY A 37 -21.94 -35.93 61.21
C GLY A 37 -21.21 -35.16 60.09
N LEU A 38 -19.92 -35.44 59.90
CA LEU A 38 -19.07 -34.73 58.93
C LEU A 38 -19.54 -34.87 57.47
N ALA A 39 -20.20 -35.97 57.12
CA ALA A 39 -20.66 -36.30 55.78
C ALA A 39 -22.13 -36.75 55.72
N GLY A 40 -22.80 -36.94 56.86
CA GLY A 40 -24.17 -37.50 56.93
C GLY A 40 -25.25 -36.65 56.27
N ASP A 41 -25.07 -35.33 56.21
CA ASP A 41 -26.05 -34.40 55.62
C ASP A 41 -25.80 -34.10 54.13
N ARG A 42 -24.85 -34.80 53.48
CA ARG A 42 -24.54 -34.61 52.06
C ARG A 42 -25.63 -35.22 51.20
N LYS A 43 -26.21 -34.44 50.30
CA LYS A 43 -27.33 -34.85 49.43
C LYS A 43 -26.89 -35.52 48.13
N ASP A 44 -25.66 -35.30 47.69
CA ASP A 44 -25.11 -35.81 46.43
C ASP A 44 -24.32 -37.12 46.62
N VAL A 45 -24.98 -38.14 47.19
CA VAL A 45 -24.36 -39.46 47.40
C VAL A 45 -24.35 -40.24 46.07
N GLN A 46 -23.21 -40.83 45.72
CA GLN A 46 -23.04 -41.64 44.51
C GLN A 46 -22.67 -43.08 44.87
N PRO A 47 -23.12 -44.08 44.10
CA PRO A 47 -22.67 -45.46 44.28
C PRO A 47 -21.16 -45.59 44.13
N ALA A 48 -20.52 -46.38 45.00
CA ALA A 48 -19.08 -46.62 44.94
C ALA A 48 -18.63 -47.26 43.60
N SER A 49 -19.50 -48.07 42.98
CA SER A 49 -19.26 -48.68 41.67
C SER A 49 -19.09 -47.67 40.54
N GLU A 50 -19.66 -46.47 40.67
CA GLU A 50 -19.59 -45.41 39.65
C GLU A 50 -18.48 -44.40 39.93
N PHE A 51 -17.81 -44.50 41.08
CA PHE A 51 -16.82 -43.52 41.50
C PHE A 51 -15.68 -43.36 40.50
N SER A 52 -15.13 -44.46 39.98
CA SER A 52 -14.03 -44.42 39.01
C SER A 52 -14.42 -43.68 37.73
N LEU A 53 -15.59 -44.02 37.16
CA LEU A 53 -16.12 -43.39 35.96
C LEU A 53 -16.41 -41.90 36.19
N ARG A 54 -17.02 -41.55 37.32
CA ARG A 54 -17.31 -40.16 37.68
C ARG A 54 -16.03 -39.36 37.92
N ALA A 55 -15.03 -39.94 38.58
CA ALA A 55 -13.74 -39.30 38.80
C ALA A 55 -13.01 -39.03 37.48
N GLU A 56 -13.06 -39.97 36.53
CA GLU A 56 -12.52 -39.79 35.19
C GLU A 56 -13.24 -38.65 34.44
N GLN A 57 -14.57 -38.59 34.51
CA GLN A 57 -15.36 -37.52 33.91
C GLN A 57 -15.02 -36.15 34.51
N ILE A 58 -14.96 -36.05 35.85
CA ILE A 58 -14.56 -34.82 36.55
C ILE A 58 -13.15 -34.41 36.12
N TRP A 59 -12.23 -35.37 36.05
CA TRP A 59 -10.85 -35.11 35.64
C TRP A 59 -10.75 -34.62 34.20
N LYS A 60 -11.55 -35.20 33.29
CA LYS A 60 -11.67 -34.75 31.91
C LYS A 60 -12.18 -33.32 31.84
N THR A 61 -13.26 -32.99 32.56
CA THR A 61 -13.78 -31.62 32.64
C THR A 61 -12.75 -30.64 33.18
N ILE A 62 -11.98 -31.02 34.20
CA ILE A 62 -10.90 -30.17 34.74
C ILE A 62 -9.82 -29.93 33.68
N LYS A 63 -9.38 -30.96 32.97
CA LYS A 63 -8.32 -30.85 31.94
C LYS A 63 -8.73 -30.04 30.72
N GLU A 64 -9.99 -30.15 30.32
CA GLU A 64 -10.51 -29.47 29.13
C GLU A 64 -10.94 -28.02 29.42
N ASN A 65 -10.95 -27.61 30.70
CA ASN A 65 -11.36 -26.28 31.09
C ASN A 65 -10.25 -25.25 30.85
N LYS A 66 -10.40 -24.47 29.78
CA LYS A 66 -9.50 -23.37 29.41
C LYS A 66 -9.42 -22.25 30.45
N ASP A 67 -10.41 -22.11 31.33
CA ASP A 67 -10.35 -21.10 32.42
C ASP A 67 -9.35 -21.49 33.51
N LEU A 68 -8.96 -22.78 33.57
CA LEU A 68 -7.90 -23.28 34.45
C LEU A 68 -6.51 -23.20 33.82
N ASP A 69 -6.40 -22.91 32.51
CA ASP A 69 -5.14 -22.58 31.84
C ASP A 69 -4.71 -21.16 32.21
N LEU A 70 -4.48 -20.93 33.50
CA LEU A 70 -3.98 -19.67 34.02
C LEU A 70 -2.52 -19.56 33.60
N PRO A 71 -2.15 -18.61 32.71
CA PRO A 71 -0.76 -18.37 32.42
C PRO A 71 -0.05 -18.08 33.73
N ALA A 72 1.17 -18.60 33.90
CA ALA A 72 2.01 -18.20 35.03
C ALA A 72 2.00 -16.66 35.11
N MET A 73 1.83 -16.11 36.32
CA MET A 73 1.70 -14.66 36.52
C MET A 73 2.81 -13.87 35.81
N GLU A 74 4.02 -14.42 35.76
CA GLU A 74 5.16 -13.88 35.01
C GLU A 74 4.89 -13.76 33.50
N VAL A 75 4.33 -14.81 32.87
CA VAL A 75 3.98 -14.82 31.43
C VAL A 75 2.88 -13.81 31.15
N MET A 76 1.89 -13.70 32.03
CA MET A 76 0.81 -12.72 31.90
C MET A 76 1.34 -11.29 31.98
N VAL A 77 2.15 -10.99 33.00
CA VAL A 77 2.76 -9.66 33.20
C VAL A 77 3.69 -9.30 32.04
N ALA A 78 4.54 -10.24 31.60
CA ALA A 78 5.43 -10.02 30.46
C ALA A 78 4.63 -9.75 29.17
N THR A 79 3.55 -10.50 28.93
CA THR A 79 2.68 -10.31 27.75
C THR A 79 2.05 -8.93 27.75
N PHE A 80 1.48 -8.53 28.90
CA PHE A 80 0.91 -7.21 29.05
C PHE A 80 1.95 -6.10 28.86
N ARG A 81 3.14 -6.25 29.45
CA ARG A 81 4.21 -5.23 29.35
C ARG A 81 4.76 -5.10 27.93
N CYS A 82 5.08 -6.20 27.25
CA CYS A 82 5.53 -6.14 25.86
C CYS A 82 4.47 -5.52 24.93
N ASP A 83 3.18 -5.79 25.16
CA ASP A 83 2.09 -5.16 24.39
C ASP A 83 2.00 -3.65 24.64
N GLN A 84 2.18 -3.19 25.89
CA GLN A 84 2.22 -1.74 26.20
C GLN A 84 3.42 -1.06 25.54
N ILE A 85 4.63 -1.63 25.66
CA ILE A 85 5.85 -1.10 25.03
C ILE A 85 5.65 -1.00 23.51
N ALA A 86 5.05 -2.03 22.88
CA ALA A 86 4.73 -2.00 21.46
C ALA A 86 3.75 -0.87 21.10
N LYS A 87 2.69 -0.67 21.88
CA LYS A 87 1.71 0.42 21.65
C LYS A 87 2.32 1.80 21.81
N GLU A 88 3.11 2.01 22.86
CA GLU A 88 3.82 3.26 23.12
C GLU A 88 4.82 3.56 22.00
N THR A 89 5.57 2.55 21.55
CA THR A 89 6.49 2.67 20.41
C THR A 89 5.75 3.04 19.12
N LEU A 90 4.62 2.41 18.82
CA LEU A 90 3.80 2.75 17.66
C LEU A 90 3.24 4.18 17.74
N SER A 91 2.83 4.62 18.94
CA SER A 91 2.35 5.99 19.16
C SER A 91 3.45 7.03 18.96
N ARG A 92 4.67 6.74 19.44
CA ARG A 92 5.86 7.56 19.18
C ARG A 92 6.18 7.64 17.69
N LEU A 93 6.20 6.50 16.98
CA LEU A 93 6.37 6.46 15.52
C LEU A 93 5.33 7.32 14.80
N SER A 94 4.05 7.18 15.19
CA SER A 94 2.94 7.92 14.55
C SER A 94 3.04 9.43 14.76
N SER A 95 3.73 9.86 15.81
CA SER A 95 3.92 11.28 16.18
C SER A 95 5.33 11.79 15.85
N ASP A 96 6.16 10.97 15.18
CA ASP A 96 7.54 11.33 14.87
C ASP A 96 7.58 12.53 13.91
N LYS A 97 8.38 13.54 14.25
CA LYS A 97 8.45 14.78 13.46
C LYS A 97 9.03 14.56 12.07
N THR A 98 9.99 13.65 11.93
CA THR A 98 10.64 13.35 10.65
C THR A 98 9.67 12.61 9.73
N TRP A 99 8.95 11.63 10.27
CA TRP A 99 7.87 10.93 9.60
C TRP A 99 6.74 11.87 9.16
N LEU A 100 6.25 12.74 10.05
CA LEU A 100 5.20 13.69 9.74
C LEU A 100 5.64 14.71 8.67
N ALA A 101 6.87 15.20 8.75
CA ALA A 101 7.44 16.09 7.73
C ALA A 101 7.56 15.40 6.36
N MET A 102 7.93 14.12 6.33
CA MET A 102 7.95 13.32 5.10
C MET A 102 6.54 13.15 4.51
N GLY A 103 5.55 12.87 5.35
CA GLY A 103 4.15 12.79 4.93
C GLY A 103 3.62 14.12 4.35
N GLU A 104 4.04 15.25 4.92
CA GLU A 104 3.71 16.58 4.40
C GLU A 104 4.42 16.86 3.07
N ALA A 105 5.72 16.53 2.96
CA ALA A 105 6.48 16.70 1.74
C ALA A 105 5.87 15.91 0.56
N LEU A 106 5.34 14.71 0.83
CA LEU A 106 4.63 13.91 -0.17
C LEU A 106 3.42 14.63 -0.76
N LYS A 107 2.73 15.51 -0.03
CA LYS A 107 1.62 16.28 -0.61
C LYS A 107 2.06 17.21 -1.73
N SER A 108 3.33 17.63 -1.71
CA SER A 108 3.92 18.53 -2.71
C SER A 108 4.59 17.79 -3.87
N GLY A 109 4.98 16.52 -3.69
CA GLY A 109 5.67 15.74 -4.72
C GLY A 109 6.42 14.52 -4.19
N PRO A 110 7.22 13.86 -5.05
CA PRO A 110 8.03 12.71 -4.62
C PRO A 110 9.07 13.15 -3.57
N VAL A 111 9.36 12.28 -2.62
CA VAL A 111 10.44 12.49 -1.65
C VAL A 111 11.67 11.69 -2.10
N SER A 112 12.83 12.34 -2.16
CA SER A 112 14.10 11.67 -2.48
C SER A 112 14.54 10.77 -1.33
N GLU A 113 15.08 9.59 -1.67
CA GLU A 113 15.56 8.58 -0.70
C GLU A 113 14.42 8.16 0.25
N PHE A 114 13.20 8.07 -0.29
CA PHE A 114 12.02 7.77 0.52
C PHE A 114 12.15 6.43 1.23
N GLY A 115 12.57 5.39 0.50
CA GLY A 115 12.73 4.04 1.03
C GLY A 115 13.72 4.00 2.19
N GLU A 116 14.92 4.54 1.99
CA GLU A 116 15.97 4.50 3.01
C GLU A 116 15.63 5.35 4.25
N LYS A 117 15.09 6.55 4.07
CA LYS A 117 14.66 7.38 5.21
C LYS A 117 13.56 6.72 6.02
N LEU A 118 12.56 6.16 5.35
CA LEU A 118 11.47 5.47 6.03
C LEU A 118 11.96 4.19 6.72
N SER A 119 12.86 3.44 6.06
CA SER A 119 13.52 2.27 6.66
C SER A 119 14.31 2.64 7.90
N SER A 120 15.06 3.74 7.89
CA SER A 120 15.82 4.20 9.06
C SER A 120 14.91 4.58 10.23
N ILE A 121 13.80 5.26 9.97
CA ILE A 121 12.80 5.61 11.00
C ILE A 121 12.20 4.34 11.62
N LEU A 122 11.76 3.39 10.80
CA LEU A 122 11.19 2.12 11.27
C LEU A 122 12.20 1.34 12.11
N GLU A 123 13.44 1.21 11.64
CA GLU A 123 14.51 0.50 12.34
C GLU A 123 14.77 1.11 13.72
N ASN A 124 14.88 2.45 13.80
CA ASN A 124 15.11 3.15 15.07
C ASN A 124 14.03 2.81 16.12
N TYR A 125 12.75 2.82 15.72
CA TYR A 125 11.66 2.51 16.64
C TYR A 125 11.60 1.03 17.03
N LEU A 126 11.92 0.12 16.12
CA LEU A 126 12.00 -1.30 16.44
C LEU A 126 13.18 -1.61 17.36
N CYS A 127 14.33 -1.00 17.15
CA CYS A 127 15.45 -1.09 18.09
C CYS A 127 15.08 -0.57 19.49
N GLN A 128 14.32 0.53 19.58
CA GLN A 128 13.84 1.02 20.88
C GLN A 128 12.92 0.01 21.56
N TYR A 129 11.99 -0.60 20.82
CA TYR A 129 11.18 -1.70 21.34
C TYR A 129 12.04 -2.87 21.83
N ASP A 130 13.04 -3.29 21.05
CA ASP A 130 13.92 -4.42 21.37
C ASP A 130 14.72 -4.16 22.65
N MET A 131 15.18 -2.91 22.85
CA MET A 131 15.88 -2.48 24.06
C MET A 131 14.97 -2.45 25.28
N GLU A 132 13.75 -1.91 25.15
CA GLU A 132 12.78 -1.84 26.26
C GLU A 132 12.23 -3.22 26.63
N ALA A 133 12.10 -4.13 25.66
CA ALA A 133 11.55 -5.46 25.86
C ALA A 133 12.61 -6.55 26.17
N ILE A 134 13.90 -6.19 26.24
CA ILE A 134 15.02 -7.16 26.31
C ILE A 134 14.93 -8.11 27.51
N ASN A 135 14.40 -7.64 28.64
CA ASN A 135 14.32 -8.41 29.89
C ASN A 135 13.13 -9.38 29.96
N TYR A 136 12.24 -9.37 28.96
CA TYR A 136 11.10 -10.27 28.92
C TYR A 136 11.40 -11.54 28.11
N LYS A 137 10.65 -12.60 28.40
CA LYS A 137 10.76 -13.88 27.71
C LYS A 137 10.74 -13.69 26.20
N GLU A 138 11.74 -14.29 25.53
CA GLU A 138 11.99 -14.11 24.10
C GLU A 138 10.76 -14.40 23.24
N SER A 139 10.03 -15.49 23.51
CA SER A 139 8.82 -15.83 22.76
C SER A 139 7.74 -14.75 22.84
N ILE A 140 7.62 -14.06 23.98
CA ILE A 140 6.62 -13.02 24.22
C ILE A 140 7.01 -11.71 23.56
N ARG A 141 8.28 -11.29 23.70
CA ARG A 141 8.76 -10.06 23.05
C ARG A 141 8.78 -10.20 21.53
N ASN A 142 9.16 -11.37 20.98
CA ASN A 142 9.19 -11.57 19.52
C ASN A 142 7.76 -11.59 18.94
N GLU A 143 6.80 -12.17 19.65
CA GLU A 143 5.39 -12.13 19.24
C GLU A 143 4.83 -10.71 19.20
N ASN A 144 5.10 -9.91 20.24
CA ASN A 144 4.68 -8.51 20.27
C ASN A 144 5.45 -7.63 19.26
N ARG A 145 6.71 -7.96 18.97
CA ARG A 145 7.51 -7.33 17.91
C ARG A 145 6.86 -7.50 16.55
N ARG A 146 6.46 -8.73 16.19
CA ARG A 146 5.74 -9.01 14.93
C ARG A 146 4.44 -8.22 14.80
N LYS A 147 3.69 -8.10 15.91
CA LYS A 147 2.46 -7.28 15.95
C LYS A 147 2.75 -5.80 15.77
N LEU A 148 3.85 -5.30 16.34
CA LEU A 148 4.31 -3.92 16.16
C LEU A 148 4.68 -3.67 14.69
N GLU A 149 5.49 -4.53 14.08
CA GLU A 149 5.88 -4.47 12.67
C GLU A 149 4.66 -4.39 11.75
N ALA A 150 3.69 -5.28 11.94
CA ALA A 150 2.44 -5.30 11.18
C ALA A 150 1.70 -3.96 11.25
N LYS A 151 1.57 -3.40 12.46
CA LYS A 151 0.88 -2.13 12.69
C LYS A 151 1.67 -0.94 12.13
N ALA A 152 3.00 -0.95 12.27
CA ALA A 152 3.87 0.07 11.73
C ALA A 152 3.76 0.13 10.20
N LEU A 153 3.80 -1.02 9.51
CA LEU A 153 3.55 -1.07 8.06
C LEU A 153 2.19 -0.49 7.69
N ARG A 154 1.13 -0.84 8.42
CA ARG A 154 -0.20 -0.27 8.17
C ARG A 154 -0.24 1.24 8.29
N VAL A 155 0.50 1.83 9.24
CA VAL A 155 0.61 3.29 9.40
C VAL A 155 1.34 3.93 8.21
N VAL A 156 2.41 3.33 7.71
CA VAL A 156 3.26 3.96 6.68
C VAL A 156 2.78 3.69 5.25
N ARG A 157 1.94 2.67 5.04
CA ARG A 157 1.45 2.26 3.71
C ARG A 157 0.82 3.38 2.88
N PRO A 158 -0.06 4.26 3.42
CA PRO A 158 -0.65 5.34 2.62
C PRO A 158 0.40 6.27 2.00
N ALA A 159 1.49 6.56 2.72
CA ALA A 159 2.59 7.38 2.21
C ALA A 159 3.35 6.68 1.08
N TYR A 160 3.61 5.38 1.21
CA TYR A 160 4.21 4.58 0.15
C TYR A 160 3.36 4.58 -1.13
N VAL A 161 2.05 4.37 -1.00
CA VAL A 161 1.13 4.42 -2.16
C VAL A 161 1.12 5.81 -2.79
N ALA A 162 1.14 6.89 -1.99
CA ALA A 162 1.25 8.26 -2.49
C ALA A 162 2.55 8.46 -3.28
N MET A 163 3.69 8.00 -2.75
CA MET A 163 4.99 8.05 -3.43
C MET A 163 4.94 7.35 -4.79
N LEU A 164 4.36 6.14 -4.87
CA LEU A 164 4.18 5.43 -6.15
C LEU A 164 3.32 6.22 -7.16
N GLN A 165 2.26 6.90 -6.71
CA GLN A 165 1.43 7.73 -7.59
C GLN A 165 2.21 8.96 -8.10
N HIS A 166 3.05 9.59 -7.28
CA HIS A 166 3.93 10.67 -7.74
C HIS A 166 4.91 10.18 -8.79
N LEU A 167 5.54 9.01 -8.59
CA LEU A 167 6.43 8.40 -9.57
C LEU A 167 5.71 8.12 -10.91
N ARG A 168 4.47 7.59 -10.87
CA ARG A 168 3.64 7.42 -12.07
C ARG A 168 3.39 8.76 -12.75
N SER A 169 3.02 9.80 -12.01
CA SER A 169 2.77 11.15 -12.58
C SER A 169 4.02 11.72 -13.27
N ILE A 170 5.21 11.55 -12.67
CA ILE A 170 6.49 12.00 -13.24
C ILE A 170 6.81 11.23 -14.52
N ALA A 171 6.63 9.91 -14.50
CA ALA A 171 6.83 9.07 -15.68
C ALA A 171 5.90 9.50 -16.82
N LEU A 172 4.62 9.73 -16.55
CA LEU A 172 3.64 10.19 -17.54
C LEU A 172 3.97 11.56 -18.11
N LYS A 173 4.33 12.54 -17.27
CA LYS A 173 4.73 13.88 -17.74
C LYS A 173 5.98 13.80 -18.64
N SER A 174 6.98 13.00 -18.24
CA SER A 174 8.17 12.77 -19.05
C SER A 174 7.81 12.11 -20.38
N LEU A 175 6.90 11.13 -20.39
CA LEU A 175 6.43 10.46 -21.60
C LEU A 175 5.71 11.42 -22.54
N GLN A 176 4.77 12.22 -22.03
CA GLN A 176 4.02 13.20 -22.81
C GLN A 176 4.98 14.18 -23.52
N SER A 177 5.93 14.77 -22.79
CA SER A 177 6.93 15.67 -23.37
C SER A 177 7.81 14.99 -24.43
N GLY A 178 8.18 13.72 -24.21
CA GLY A 178 8.99 12.95 -25.15
C GLY A 178 8.22 12.64 -26.43
N LEU A 179 6.97 12.22 -26.30
CA LEU A 179 6.08 11.91 -27.42
C LEU A 179 5.75 13.14 -28.27
N GLU A 180 5.49 14.30 -27.67
CA GLU A 180 5.30 15.55 -28.42
C GLU A 180 6.52 15.94 -29.26
N THR A 181 7.71 15.64 -28.75
CA THR A 181 8.96 15.88 -29.48
C THR A 181 9.12 14.87 -30.63
N THR A 182 8.77 13.62 -30.40
CA THR A 182 8.76 12.55 -31.41
C THR A 182 7.78 12.83 -32.55
N VAL A 183 6.55 13.27 -32.24
CA VAL A 183 5.53 13.63 -33.24
C VAL A 183 6.05 14.73 -34.18
N ARG A 184 6.74 15.73 -33.64
CA ARG A 184 7.29 16.86 -34.42
C ARG A 184 8.47 16.46 -35.31
N LYS A 185 9.35 15.58 -34.84
CA LYS A 185 10.62 15.26 -35.53
C LYS A 185 10.57 14.04 -36.45
N ALA A 186 9.56 13.17 -36.30
CA ALA A 186 9.54 11.90 -37.02
C ALA A 186 9.37 12.06 -38.54
N SER A 187 10.28 11.47 -39.31
CA SER A 187 10.26 11.44 -40.77
C SER A 187 9.80 10.05 -41.28
N GLY A 188 8.53 9.70 -41.05
CA GLY A 188 7.93 8.45 -41.53
C GLY A 188 7.42 7.51 -40.43
N MET A 189 6.42 6.69 -40.76
CA MET A 189 5.67 5.87 -39.80
C MET A 189 6.53 4.89 -39.01
N ARG A 190 7.45 4.19 -39.67
CA ARG A 190 8.36 3.24 -39.01
C ARG A 190 9.28 3.93 -37.98
N LYS A 191 9.82 5.10 -38.33
CA LYS A 191 10.68 5.89 -37.42
C LYS A 191 9.88 6.47 -36.25
N PHE A 192 8.65 6.90 -36.51
CA PHE A 192 7.72 7.33 -35.47
C PHE A 192 7.42 6.20 -34.48
N GLU A 193 7.00 5.03 -34.95
CA GLU A 193 6.66 3.88 -34.09
C GLU A 193 7.85 3.46 -33.22
N ALA A 194 9.04 3.33 -33.79
CA ALA A 194 10.25 3.01 -33.04
C ALA A 194 10.60 4.07 -31.96
N ALA A 195 10.42 5.35 -32.27
CA ALA A 195 10.69 6.43 -31.33
C ALA A 195 9.65 6.52 -30.20
N VAL A 196 8.38 6.22 -30.51
CA VAL A 196 7.31 6.09 -29.50
C VAL A 196 7.61 4.91 -28.57
N ASP A 197 7.94 3.73 -29.11
CA ASP A 197 8.28 2.56 -28.31
C ASP A 197 9.48 2.82 -27.40
N SER A 198 10.53 3.47 -27.92
CA SER A 198 11.70 3.88 -27.12
C SER A 198 11.34 4.85 -26.00
N CYS A 199 10.46 5.83 -26.28
CA CYS A 199 9.97 6.77 -25.28
C CYS A 199 9.19 6.04 -24.16
N CYS A 200 8.28 5.14 -24.53
CA CYS A 200 7.51 4.32 -23.61
C CYS A 200 8.41 3.46 -22.70
N GLN A 201 9.41 2.79 -23.28
CA GLN A 201 10.40 2.00 -22.52
C GLN A 201 11.20 2.87 -21.55
N SER A 202 11.60 4.08 -21.97
CA SER A 202 12.31 5.01 -21.10
C SER A 202 11.44 5.47 -19.92
N GLY A 203 10.17 5.78 -20.15
CA GLY A 203 9.25 6.17 -19.09
C GLY A 203 9.00 5.05 -18.07
N MET A 204 8.80 3.81 -18.55
CA MET A 204 8.66 2.64 -17.67
C MET A 204 9.92 2.44 -16.82
N ARG A 205 11.11 2.55 -17.43
CA ARG A 205 12.38 2.42 -16.71
C ARG A 205 12.54 3.48 -15.61
N LYS A 206 12.17 4.74 -15.88
CA LYS A 206 12.20 5.82 -14.88
C LYS A 206 11.27 5.53 -13.71
N PHE A 207 10.09 4.99 -13.98
CA PHE A 207 9.16 4.57 -12.94
C PHE A 207 9.75 3.43 -12.09
N GLU A 208 10.32 2.40 -12.73
CA GLU A 208 10.93 1.26 -12.04
C GLU A 208 12.12 1.68 -11.16
N GLN A 209 13.00 2.55 -11.65
CA GLN A 209 14.10 3.14 -10.86
C GLN A 209 13.59 3.94 -9.66
N GLY A 210 12.52 4.72 -9.83
CA GLY A 210 11.88 5.42 -8.71
C GLY A 210 11.28 4.45 -7.69
N CYS A 211 10.70 3.33 -8.14
CA CYS A 211 10.20 2.29 -7.23
C CYS A 211 11.31 1.58 -6.47
N GLU A 212 12.50 1.45 -7.06
CA GLU A 212 13.68 0.91 -6.37
C GLU A 212 14.10 1.84 -5.21
N ASP A 213 14.21 3.15 -5.45
CA ASP A 213 14.49 4.16 -4.39
C ASP A 213 13.41 4.18 -3.29
N ALA A 214 12.16 3.93 -3.65
CA ALA A 214 11.05 3.87 -2.70
C ALA A 214 10.92 2.53 -1.96
N THR A 215 11.82 1.56 -2.19
CA THR A 215 11.76 0.24 -1.55
C THR A 215 12.13 0.34 -0.07
N ILE A 216 11.25 -0.16 0.79
CA ILE A 216 11.46 -0.21 2.25
C ILE A 216 12.08 -1.57 2.58
N ARG A 217 13.29 -1.58 3.16
CA ARG A 217 14.06 -2.81 3.46
C ARG A 217 13.25 -3.82 4.27
N GLN A 218 12.60 -3.33 5.32
CA GLN A 218 11.80 -4.12 6.24
C GLN A 218 10.64 -4.88 5.58
N VAL A 219 10.06 -4.37 4.48
CA VAL A 219 8.95 -5.04 3.80
C VAL A 219 9.39 -6.36 3.15
N ASN A 220 10.65 -6.46 2.70
CA ASN A 220 11.19 -7.70 2.16
C ASN A 220 11.60 -8.69 3.26
N ASP A 221 12.01 -8.20 4.43
CA ASP A 221 12.47 -9.04 5.53
C ASP A 221 11.30 -9.61 6.37
N TRP A 222 10.15 -8.92 6.40
CA TRP A 222 8.98 -9.32 7.21
C TRP A 222 8.01 -10.27 6.48
N VAL A 223 8.56 -11.27 5.80
CA VAL A 223 7.87 -12.29 4.97
C VAL A 223 6.73 -13.01 5.70
N HIS A 224 6.68 -12.96 7.03
CA HIS A 224 5.67 -13.60 7.87
C HIS A 224 4.36 -12.80 8.03
N LEU A 225 4.31 -11.55 7.57
CA LEU A 225 3.09 -10.78 7.56
C LEU A 225 2.28 -11.19 6.32
N GLU A 226 1.35 -12.11 6.52
CA GLU A 226 0.27 -12.40 5.57
C GLU A 226 -0.39 -11.07 5.15
N GLU A 227 0.00 -10.57 3.98
CA GLU A 227 -0.83 -9.85 3.00
C GLU A 227 0.09 -9.35 1.88
N ASN A 228 -0.12 -9.88 0.68
CA ASN A 228 0.46 -9.46 -0.61
C ASN A 228 0.14 -7.99 -0.99
N ASP A 229 -0.33 -7.19 -0.05
CA ASP A 229 -0.94 -5.88 -0.24
C ASP A 229 0.06 -4.81 -0.69
N TRP A 230 1.31 -4.90 -0.26
CA TRP A 230 2.37 -3.96 -0.65
C TRP A 230 2.86 -4.22 -2.08
N VAL A 231 3.09 -5.49 -2.41
CA VAL A 231 3.42 -5.94 -3.76
C VAL A 231 2.26 -5.64 -4.70
N GLN A 232 1.03 -5.92 -4.27
CA GLN A 232 -0.17 -5.61 -5.03
C GLN A 232 -0.34 -4.09 -5.23
N SER A 233 -0.04 -3.25 -4.23
CA SER A 233 -0.10 -1.80 -4.39
C SER A 233 0.89 -1.32 -5.46
N LYS A 234 2.12 -1.84 -5.45
CA LYS A 234 3.13 -1.55 -6.49
C LYS A 234 2.67 -2.00 -7.87
N GLU A 235 2.20 -3.24 -8.00
CA GLU A 235 1.77 -3.78 -9.29
C GLU A 235 0.49 -3.08 -9.80
N ASN A 236 -0.43 -2.68 -8.93
CA ASN A 236 -1.61 -1.91 -9.31
C ASN A 236 -1.25 -0.56 -9.93
N VAL A 237 -0.29 0.16 -9.34
CA VAL A 237 0.19 1.44 -9.90
C VAL A 237 0.94 1.21 -11.21
N ARG A 238 1.78 0.17 -11.27
CA ARG A 238 2.50 -0.23 -12.48
C ARG A 238 1.56 -0.56 -13.64
N GLU A 239 0.53 -1.35 -13.37
CA GLU A 239 -0.48 -1.72 -14.38
C GLU A 239 -1.31 -0.51 -14.81
N SER A 240 -1.60 0.40 -13.88
CA SER A 240 -2.23 1.67 -14.24
C SER A 240 -1.36 2.51 -15.17
N LEU A 241 -0.04 2.57 -14.91
CA LEU A 241 0.90 3.24 -15.81
C LEU A 241 0.98 2.55 -17.18
N ARG A 242 0.97 1.21 -17.25
CA ARG A 242 0.94 0.46 -18.51
C ARG A 242 -0.30 0.84 -19.35
N ARG A 243 -1.47 0.86 -18.72
CA ARG A 243 -2.72 1.28 -19.39
C ARG A 243 -2.64 2.70 -19.94
N ASP A 244 -2.15 3.64 -19.13
CA ASP A 244 -1.98 5.04 -19.58
C ASP A 244 -1.01 5.16 -20.76
N ILE A 245 0.10 4.39 -20.74
CA ILE A 245 1.07 4.34 -21.84
C ILE A 245 0.42 3.87 -23.13
N GLU A 246 -0.36 2.79 -23.09
CA GLU A 246 -1.03 2.26 -24.28
C GLU A 246 -2.08 3.23 -24.83
N THR A 247 -2.83 3.91 -23.95
CA THR A 247 -3.75 4.97 -24.35
C THR A 247 -3.00 6.11 -25.04
N LEU A 248 -1.96 6.67 -24.41
CA LEU A 248 -1.14 7.76 -24.99
C LEU A 248 -0.50 7.37 -26.31
N LYS A 249 -0.02 6.12 -26.42
CA LYS A 249 0.55 5.56 -27.66
C LYS A 249 -0.47 5.56 -28.78
N SER A 250 -1.69 5.10 -28.51
CA SER A 250 -2.77 5.04 -29.50
C SER A 250 -3.20 6.43 -29.98
N GLU A 251 -3.34 7.38 -29.05
CA GLU A 251 -3.70 8.77 -29.32
C GLU A 251 -2.66 9.46 -30.20
N LYS A 252 -1.37 9.38 -29.82
CA LYS A 252 -0.27 9.99 -30.58
C LYS A 252 -0.10 9.36 -31.96
N LYS A 253 -0.38 8.06 -32.10
CA LYS A 253 -0.38 7.38 -33.40
C LYS A 253 -1.51 7.89 -34.30
N ALA A 254 -2.71 8.14 -33.75
CA ALA A 254 -3.82 8.73 -34.48
C ALA A 254 -3.52 10.17 -34.91
N GLU A 255 -2.97 10.98 -34.00
CA GLU A 255 -2.52 12.35 -34.24
C GLU A 255 -1.51 12.40 -35.39
N TYR A 256 -0.45 11.58 -35.33
CA TYR A 256 0.57 11.53 -36.36
C TYR A 256 0.00 11.14 -37.74
N LYS A 257 -0.89 10.14 -37.80
CA LYS A 257 -1.57 9.74 -39.05
C LYS A 257 -2.40 10.88 -39.65
N LYS A 258 -3.09 11.67 -38.82
CA LYS A 258 -3.86 12.84 -39.26
C LYS A 258 -2.93 13.90 -39.86
N THR A 259 -1.86 14.26 -39.15
CA THR A 259 -0.88 15.26 -39.60
C THR A 259 -0.22 14.86 -40.92
N GLN A 260 0.14 13.58 -41.09
CA GLN A 260 0.71 13.09 -42.35
C GLN A 260 -0.29 13.17 -43.52
N LYS A 261 -1.57 12.84 -43.30
CA LYS A 261 -2.60 12.97 -44.34
C LYS A 261 -2.78 14.43 -44.77
N GLU A 262 -2.77 15.37 -43.83
CA GLU A 262 -2.86 16.81 -44.12
C GLU A 262 -1.64 17.33 -44.88
N LEU A 263 -0.43 16.91 -44.49
CA LEU A 263 0.81 17.25 -45.20
C LEU A 263 0.82 16.73 -46.64
N ILE A 264 0.33 15.51 -46.88
CA ILE A 264 0.20 14.94 -48.24
C ILE A 264 -0.80 15.76 -49.07
N LYS A 265 -1.96 16.12 -48.49
CA LYS A 265 -2.95 16.99 -49.16
C LYS A 265 -2.35 18.36 -49.51
N ALA A 266 -1.66 19.00 -48.57
CA ALA A 266 -1.01 20.30 -48.77
C ALA A 266 0.09 20.25 -49.84
N ARG A 267 0.92 19.19 -49.87
CA ARG A 267 1.93 18.97 -50.91
C ARG A 267 1.31 18.81 -52.30
N LYS A 268 0.21 18.06 -52.42
CA LYS A 268 -0.53 17.94 -53.69
C LYS A 268 -1.04 19.30 -54.17
N ILE A 269 -1.70 20.08 -53.31
CA ILE A 269 -2.19 21.43 -53.64
C ILE A 269 -1.05 22.35 -54.09
N LYS A 270 0.07 22.36 -53.35
CA LYS A 270 1.25 23.18 -53.70
C LYS A 270 1.82 22.81 -55.07
N LYS A 271 1.86 21.51 -55.40
CA LYS A 271 2.31 21.01 -56.70
C LYS A 271 1.39 21.49 -57.84
N TYR A 272 0.06 21.38 -57.67
CA TYR A 272 -0.90 21.90 -58.65
C TYR A 272 -0.77 23.41 -58.87
N VAL A 273 -0.55 24.19 -57.81
CA VAL A 273 -0.37 25.65 -57.91
C VAL A 273 0.95 26.02 -58.59
N SER A 274 2.04 25.31 -58.33
CA SER A 274 3.34 25.57 -58.98
C SER A 274 3.37 25.13 -60.44
N GLU A 275 2.70 24.03 -60.80
CA GLU A 275 2.63 23.55 -62.18
C GLU A 275 1.64 24.38 -63.02
N GLY A 276 0.57 24.90 -62.42
CA GLY A 276 -0.42 25.75 -63.11
C GLY A 276 0.01 27.21 -63.34
N SER A 277 1.06 27.69 -62.64
CA SER A 277 1.56 29.07 -62.79
C SER A 277 2.69 29.22 -63.82
N GLY A 278 3.19 28.12 -64.39
CA GLY A 278 4.23 28.13 -65.44
C GLY A 278 3.73 28.41 -66.86
N LEU A 279 2.42 28.58 -67.10
CA LEU A 279 1.83 28.62 -68.45
C LEU A 279 1.26 29.99 -68.88
N LEU A 280 1.58 31.09 -68.19
CA LEU A 280 1.00 32.42 -68.49
C LEU A 280 2.03 33.57 -68.52
N VAL A 281 3.17 33.36 -69.18
CA VAL A 281 4.05 34.49 -69.55
C VAL A 281 4.26 34.54 -71.06
N GLY A 282 3.43 35.36 -71.72
CA GLY A 282 3.88 36.25 -72.77
C GLY A 282 3.61 35.87 -74.23
N THR A 283 2.44 36.28 -74.74
CA THR A 283 2.38 36.95 -76.06
C THR A 283 1.29 38.03 -76.02
N VAL A 284 1.72 39.29 -76.04
CA VAL A 284 0.87 40.47 -76.27
C VAL A 284 0.88 40.75 -77.77
N VAL A 285 -0.27 40.65 -78.44
CA VAL A 285 -0.64 41.49 -79.59
C VAL A 285 -2.15 41.69 -79.50
N GLY A 286 -2.58 42.95 -79.38
CA GLY A 286 -3.98 43.33 -79.25
C GLY A 286 -4.61 43.76 -80.57
N THR A 287 -5.95 43.75 -80.59
CA THR A 287 -6.76 44.79 -81.24
C THR A 287 -8.20 44.71 -80.70
N SER A 288 -8.69 45.87 -80.27
CA SER A 288 -10.03 46.15 -79.74
C SER A 288 -11.13 46.07 -80.81
N LEU A 289 -12.40 45.94 -80.41
CA LEU A 289 -13.41 47.02 -80.51
C LEU A 289 -14.82 46.61 -79.98
N PHE A 290 -15.30 47.48 -79.07
CA PHE A 290 -16.65 47.94 -78.73
C PHE A 290 -17.75 47.05 -78.12
N ALA A 291 -18.22 47.60 -76.99
CA ALA A 291 -19.36 47.24 -76.17
C ALA A 291 -20.54 48.19 -76.44
N VAL A 292 -21.76 47.74 -76.11
CA VAL A 292 -22.89 48.42 -75.42
C VAL A 292 -24.00 47.35 -75.35
N GLY A 293 -24.67 46.99 -74.26
CA GLY A 293 -24.74 47.47 -72.87
C GLY A 293 -26.10 46.98 -72.33
N CYS A 294 -26.10 46.21 -71.24
CA CYS A 294 -27.29 45.82 -70.48
C CYS A 294 -26.97 46.04 -68.99
N ASP A 295 -27.82 46.78 -68.29
CA ASP A 295 -27.70 47.04 -66.85
C ASP A 295 -28.61 46.08 -66.06
N HIS A 296 -28.04 45.32 -65.13
CA HIS A 296 -28.19 45.52 -63.67
C HIS A 296 -27.25 44.56 -62.90
N ASP A 297 -26.73 45.04 -61.75
CA ASP A 297 -26.13 44.34 -60.59
C ASP A 297 -24.60 44.33 -60.35
N THR A 298 -24.27 44.42 -59.03
CA THR A 298 -23.01 44.16 -58.28
C THR A 298 -21.99 45.32 -58.16
N VAL A 299 -21.85 45.97 -56.99
CA VAL A 299 -21.19 45.60 -55.70
C VAL A 299 -19.66 45.60 -55.76
N THR A 300 -19.10 46.58 -55.05
CA THR A 300 -17.69 46.94 -54.84
C THR A 300 -16.95 46.09 -53.81
N GLY A 301 -15.66 45.80 -54.07
CA GLY A 301 -14.58 45.82 -53.07
C GLY A 301 -14.02 44.46 -52.59
N GLY A 302 -12.72 44.20 -52.81
CA GLY A 302 -12.05 43.07 -52.15
C GLY A 302 -10.67 42.62 -52.67
N ALA A 303 -9.74 43.52 -53.03
CA ALA A 303 -8.43 43.14 -53.58
C ALA A 303 -7.23 43.19 -52.61
N LEU A 304 -7.42 43.43 -51.30
CA LEU A 304 -6.30 43.60 -50.36
C LEU A 304 -6.11 42.48 -49.32
N ALA A 305 -6.91 41.40 -49.36
CA ALA A 305 -6.89 40.36 -48.31
C ALA A 305 -6.00 39.13 -48.60
N ALA A 306 -5.53 38.93 -49.84
CA ALA A 306 -4.90 37.66 -50.23
C ALA A 306 -3.39 37.55 -49.91
N LYS A 307 -2.68 38.67 -49.76
CA LYS A 307 -1.21 38.65 -49.53
C LYS A 307 -0.79 38.54 -48.06
N THR A 308 -1.70 38.83 -47.11
CA THR A 308 -1.37 38.81 -45.68
C THR A 308 -1.56 37.42 -45.07
N THR A 309 -2.48 36.62 -45.58
CA THR A 309 -2.83 35.29 -45.03
C THR A 309 -1.75 34.24 -45.29
N THR A 310 -0.97 34.36 -46.36
CA THR A 310 0.12 33.42 -46.69
C THR A 310 1.35 33.61 -45.78
N LYS A 311 1.54 34.81 -45.20
CA LYS A 311 2.61 35.08 -44.24
C LYS A 311 2.28 34.61 -42.81
N LEU A 312 1.00 34.55 -42.43
CA LEU A 312 0.58 34.13 -41.09
C LEU A 312 0.65 32.62 -40.82
N LEU A 313 0.65 31.78 -41.85
CA LEU A 313 0.72 30.32 -41.69
C LEU A 313 2.16 29.78 -41.54
N ILE A 314 3.18 30.54 -41.94
CA ILE A 314 4.59 30.11 -41.86
C ILE A 314 5.15 30.37 -40.46
N HIS A 315 4.66 31.36 -39.72
CA HIS A 315 5.18 31.67 -38.38
C HIS A 315 4.61 30.78 -37.26
N LYS A 316 3.61 29.93 -37.55
CA LYS A 316 2.98 29.05 -36.54
C LYS A 316 3.59 27.63 -36.48
N TYR A 317 4.51 27.28 -37.40
CA TYR A 317 5.04 25.91 -37.56
C TYR A 317 6.53 25.82 -37.96
N MET A 318 7.33 26.85 -37.67
CA MET A 318 8.78 26.71 -37.48
C MET A 318 9.09 26.85 -36.00
#